data_AF-A0A7V5PN20-F1
#
_entry.id   AF-A0A7V5PN20-F1
#
_cell.length_a   1.000
_cell.length_b   1.000
_cell.length_c   1.000
_cell.angle_alpha   90.00
_cell.angle_beta   90.00
_cell.angle_gamma   90.00
#
_symmetry.space_group_name_H-M   'P 1'
#
loop_
_entity.id
_entity.type
_entity.pdbx_description
1 polymer ?
#
loop_
_entity_poly.entity_id
_entity_poly.type
_entity_poly.pdbx_seq_one_letter_code
_entity_poly.pdbx_strand_id
1 'polypeptide(L)'
;MSQFVIQENFAYLPEEFTYRNAQKIYSRLLKYFRQNRPPEFTLDFQYVQKMDSAAVSVLRLLQRQAEKRGVTLRQENKSPAILRIEQLFGVTHRQPLQKPPAPGFFERLGDRGFAFFREMFDGLLLMSNIFYWAFAALFRKKIRRPGEVIRQSLLIGVNALPIVSLIAFLIGFILALQSAAQLRQFGANIYVADLVAIAMVSEMGPLITAIMIAGRSGSAIAAEISTMKISEEFDALQVMGINPLPYLIIPKLYAIVITLPLLTILANVIGILGGLFIGITYLDLDI
;
A
#
# COMPACT_ATOMS: atom_id res chain seq x y z
N MET A 1 22.95 1.85 59.04
CA MET A 1 23.03 2.03 57.58
C MET A 1 24.01 1.01 57.02
N SER A 2 23.57 -0.24 56.85
CA SER A 2 24.37 -1.24 56.14
C SER A 2 24.52 -0.82 54.66
N GLN A 3 25.75 -0.55 54.24
CA GLN A 3 26.03 -0.21 52.83
C GLN A 3 26.15 -1.50 52.01
N PHE A 4 25.78 -1.44 50.72
CA PHE A 4 26.00 -2.52 49.77
C PHE A 4 27.51 -2.78 49.59
N VAL A 5 27.97 -3.98 49.91
CA VAL A 5 29.39 -4.39 49.83
C VAL A 5 29.52 -5.68 49.04
N ILE A 6 30.54 -5.75 48.16
CA ILE A 6 30.95 -6.96 47.44
C ILE A 6 32.27 -7.42 48.05
N GLN A 7 32.32 -8.66 48.52
CA GLN A 7 33.52 -9.32 49.05
C GLN A 7 33.75 -10.62 48.27
N GLU A 8 34.79 -10.67 47.45
CA GLU A 8 35.15 -11.82 46.61
C GLU A 8 33.96 -12.40 45.82
N ASN A 9 33.31 -13.46 46.30
CA ASN A 9 32.18 -14.11 45.65
C ASN A 9 30.83 -13.88 46.35
N PHE A 10 30.79 -12.97 47.34
CA PHE A 10 29.60 -12.62 48.10
C PHE A 10 29.22 -11.15 47.88
N ALA A 11 27.92 -10.86 47.75
CA ALA A 11 27.42 -9.50 47.87
C ALA A 11 26.31 -9.42 48.92
N TYR A 12 26.52 -8.52 49.88
CA TYR A 12 25.54 -8.19 50.91
C TYR A 12 24.61 -7.10 50.37
N LEU A 13 23.32 -7.44 50.28
CA LEU A 13 22.30 -6.49 49.87
C LEU A 13 21.97 -5.51 51.01
N PRO A 14 21.66 -4.24 50.70
CA PRO A 14 21.31 -3.24 51.71
C PRO A 14 19.93 -3.50 52.32
N GLU A 15 19.67 -2.90 53.49
CA GLU A 15 18.39 -3.02 54.23
C GLU A 15 17.12 -2.74 53.40
N GLU A 16 17.17 -1.72 52.55
CA GLU A 16 16.10 -1.44 51.60
C GLU A 16 16.58 -1.79 50.21
N PHE A 17 15.95 -2.76 49.55
CA PHE A 17 16.24 -3.09 48.16
C PHE A 17 15.01 -2.76 47.30
N THR A 18 14.97 -1.53 46.78
CA THR A 18 13.80 -0.95 46.11
C THR A 18 14.19 -0.27 44.80
N TYR A 19 13.23 0.26 44.05
CA TYR A 19 13.47 0.96 42.77
C TYR A 19 14.55 2.06 42.87
N ARG A 20 14.69 2.70 44.05
CA ARG A 20 15.65 3.78 44.29
C ARG A 20 17.11 3.35 44.17
N ASN A 21 17.42 2.10 44.54
CA ASN A 21 18.80 1.61 44.54
C ASN A 21 19.01 0.35 43.69
N ALA A 22 17.94 -0.28 43.21
CA ALA A 22 17.99 -1.48 42.41
C ALA A 22 18.85 -1.30 41.13
N GLN A 23 18.75 -0.16 40.44
CA GLN A 23 19.58 0.12 39.25
C GLN A 23 21.07 0.28 39.59
N LYS A 24 21.40 0.91 40.72
CA LYS A 24 22.78 1.11 41.17
C LYS A 24 23.43 -0.22 41.57
N ILE A 25 22.68 -1.09 42.24
CA ILE A 25 23.12 -2.44 42.61
C ILE A 25 23.30 -3.29 41.34
N TYR A 26 22.32 -3.25 40.44
CA TYR A 26 22.38 -3.95 39.15
C TYR A 26 23.66 -3.61 38.36
N SER A 27 23.91 -2.34 38.14
CA SER A 27 25.07 -1.86 37.37
C SER A 27 26.41 -2.23 38.03
N ARG A 28 26.52 -2.15 39.36
CA ARG A 28 27.73 -2.54 40.09
C ARG A 28 28.01 -4.04 39.99
N LEU A 29 27.00 -4.88 40.24
CA LEU A 29 27.13 -6.34 40.11
C LEU A 29 27.44 -6.75 38.67
N LEU A 30 26.81 -6.11 37.69
CA LEU A 30 27.04 -6.42 36.29
C LEU A 30 28.43 -5.98 35.81
N LYS A 31 28.99 -4.89 36.36
CA LYS A 31 30.40 -4.48 36.18
C LYS A 31 31.34 -5.50 36.82
N TYR A 32 31.05 -5.97 38.03
CA TYR A 32 31.81 -7.01 38.71
C TYR A 32 31.85 -8.33 37.90
N PHE A 33 30.69 -8.80 37.44
CA PHE A 33 30.59 -9.99 36.57
C PHE A 33 31.28 -9.81 35.22
N ARG A 34 31.47 -8.59 34.73
CA ARG A 34 32.26 -8.33 33.51
C ARG A 34 33.75 -8.47 33.75
N GLN A 35 34.23 -8.07 34.94
CA GLN A 35 35.65 -8.02 35.27
C GLN A 35 36.18 -9.37 35.78
N ASN A 36 35.45 -10.03 36.69
CA ASN A 36 36.00 -11.16 37.45
C ASN A 36 35.46 -12.54 37.04
N ARG A 37 34.27 -12.61 36.39
CA ARG A 37 33.59 -13.86 35.97
C ARG A 37 33.75 -15.05 36.96
N PRO A 38 33.29 -14.90 38.20
CA PRO A 38 33.39 -15.99 39.17
C PRO A 38 32.53 -17.19 38.74
N PRO A 39 32.97 -18.44 38.96
CA PRO A 39 32.16 -19.62 38.63
C PRO A 39 30.86 -19.70 39.45
N GLU A 40 30.92 -19.21 40.69
CA GLU A 40 29.79 -19.14 41.61
C GLU A 40 29.79 -17.79 42.34
N PHE A 41 28.62 -17.18 42.49
CA PHE A 41 28.45 -15.92 43.19
C PHE A 41 27.19 -15.95 44.06
N THR A 42 27.32 -15.57 45.32
CA THR A 42 26.23 -15.65 46.30
C THR A 42 25.72 -14.25 46.65
N LEU A 43 24.40 -14.07 46.54
CA LEU A 43 23.69 -12.88 47.01
C LEU A 43 23.10 -13.17 48.39
N ASP A 44 23.54 -12.41 49.39
CA ASP A 44 23.07 -12.53 50.76
C ASP A 44 21.96 -11.50 51.05
N PHE A 45 20.83 -12.00 51.54
CA PHE A 45 19.62 -11.23 51.87
C PHE A 45 19.44 -10.97 53.37
N GLN A 46 20.41 -11.35 54.22
CA GLN A 46 20.31 -11.29 55.69
C GLN A 46 19.82 -9.95 56.24
N TYR A 47 20.26 -8.84 55.64
CA TYR A 47 19.93 -7.49 56.10
C TYR A 47 18.70 -6.89 55.42
N VAL A 48 18.17 -7.50 54.36
CA VAL A 48 17.10 -6.93 53.55
C VAL A 48 15.77 -7.00 54.33
N GLN A 49 15.17 -5.83 54.59
CA GLN A 49 13.88 -5.71 55.27
C GLN A 49 12.74 -5.35 54.31
N LYS A 50 13.04 -4.57 53.26
CA LYS A 50 12.05 -4.14 52.26
C LYS A 50 12.50 -4.50 50.85
N MET A 51 11.60 -5.11 50.09
CA MET A 51 11.80 -5.41 48.67
C MET A 51 10.56 -5.04 47.86
N ASP A 52 10.74 -4.47 46.66
CA ASP A 52 9.63 -4.13 45.75
C ASP A 52 9.69 -4.91 44.42
N SER A 53 8.73 -4.66 43.54
CA SER A 53 8.63 -5.31 42.22
C SER A 53 9.81 -4.99 41.30
N ALA A 54 10.42 -3.81 41.44
CA ALA A 54 11.60 -3.40 40.67
C ALA A 54 12.83 -4.20 41.12
N ALA A 55 13.01 -4.39 42.42
CA ALA A 55 14.05 -5.22 43.00
C ALA A 55 13.95 -6.69 42.58
N VAL A 56 12.75 -7.28 42.61
CA VAL A 56 12.50 -8.65 42.10
C VAL A 56 12.87 -8.76 40.62
N SER A 57 12.49 -7.77 39.82
CA SER A 57 12.80 -7.74 38.39
C SER A 57 14.32 -7.65 38.15
N VAL A 58 15.02 -6.83 38.92
CA VAL A 58 16.47 -6.67 38.86
C VAL A 58 17.21 -7.95 39.26
N LEU A 59 16.79 -8.65 40.32
CA LEU A 59 17.38 -9.95 40.69
C LEU A 59 17.27 -10.97 39.57
N ARG A 60 16.11 -11.03 38.92
CA ARG A 60 15.90 -11.94 37.78
C ARG A 60 16.74 -11.55 36.56
N LEU A 61 16.86 -10.26 36.28
CA LEU A 61 17.75 -9.77 35.23
C LEU A 61 19.21 -10.12 35.54
N LEU A 62 19.64 -9.98 36.80
CA LEU A 62 20.98 -10.38 37.25
C LEU A 62 21.19 -11.88 37.06
N GLN A 63 20.25 -12.71 37.50
CA GLN A 63 20.32 -14.15 37.35
C GLN A 63 20.45 -14.55 35.88
N ARG A 64 19.58 -14.04 35.00
CA ARG A 64 19.65 -14.32 33.55
C ARG A 64 20.97 -13.87 32.93
N GLN A 65 21.50 -12.73 33.36
CA GLN A 65 22.74 -12.18 32.81
C GLN A 65 23.99 -12.88 33.36
N ALA A 66 23.92 -13.40 34.59
CA ALA A 66 24.92 -14.26 35.21
C ALA A 66 24.95 -15.63 34.50
N GLU A 67 23.79 -16.27 34.30
CA GLU A 67 23.66 -17.55 33.58
C GLU A 67 24.18 -17.48 32.14
N LYS A 68 23.83 -16.42 31.39
CA LYS A 68 24.36 -16.18 30.04
C LYS A 68 25.90 -16.05 29.99
N ARG A 69 26.53 -15.77 31.12
CA ARG A 69 27.98 -15.61 31.26
C ARG A 69 28.64 -16.80 31.96
N GLY A 70 27.89 -17.85 32.28
CA GLY A 70 28.39 -19.05 32.97
C GLY A 70 28.64 -18.86 34.46
N VAL A 71 28.06 -17.84 35.09
CA VAL A 71 28.16 -17.57 36.54
C VAL A 71 26.92 -18.17 37.23
N THR A 72 27.11 -19.11 38.16
CA THR A 72 26.00 -19.66 38.95
C THR A 72 25.67 -18.72 40.12
N LEU A 73 24.49 -18.10 40.09
CA LEU A 73 24.07 -17.15 41.12
C LEU A 73 23.27 -17.86 42.23
N ARG A 74 23.84 -17.97 43.43
CA ARG A 74 23.14 -18.48 44.63
C ARG A 74 22.52 -17.34 45.42
N GLN A 75 21.40 -17.61 46.08
CA GLN A 75 20.69 -16.63 46.90
C GLN A 75 20.47 -17.22 48.31
N GLU A 76 21.03 -16.59 49.34
CA GLU A 76 21.04 -17.11 50.71
C GLU A 76 20.36 -16.12 51.69
N ASN A 77 19.96 -16.63 52.87
CA ASN A 77 19.39 -15.85 53.99
C ASN A 77 18.15 -15.00 53.66
N LYS A 78 17.24 -15.51 52.84
CA LYS A 78 15.97 -14.82 52.54
C LYS A 78 14.97 -14.92 53.70
N SER A 79 14.49 -13.77 54.15
CA SER A 79 13.34 -13.71 55.06
C SER A 79 12.06 -14.28 54.39
N PRO A 80 11.14 -14.92 55.15
CA PRO A 80 9.85 -15.39 54.64
C PRO A 80 8.99 -14.31 53.96
N ALA A 81 9.19 -13.03 54.31
CA ALA A 81 8.52 -11.91 53.66
C ALA A 81 9.02 -11.67 52.23
N ILE A 82 10.34 -11.78 52.02
CA ILE A 82 11.01 -11.58 50.72
C ILE A 82 10.65 -12.71 49.76
N LEU A 83 10.61 -13.95 50.25
CA LEU A 83 10.18 -15.12 49.47
C LEU A 83 8.76 -14.94 48.93
N ARG A 84 7.82 -14.42 49.73
CA ARG A 84 6.46 -14.12 49.29
C ARG A 84 6.43 -13.06 48.19
N ILE A 85 7.21 -11.98 48.33
CA ILE A 85 7.28 -10.90 47.33
C ILE A 85 7.85 -11.42 46.01
N GLU A 86 8.88 -12.26 46.06
CA GLU A 86 9.45 -12.88 44.86
C GLU A 86 8.47 -13.83 44.15
N GLN A 87 7.65 -14.56 44.91
CA GLN A 87 6.59 -15.41 44.35
C GLN A 87 5.45 -14.57 43.75
N LEU A 88 5.02 -13.50 44.44
CA LEU A 88 3.94 -12.59 44.01
C LEU A 88 4.30 -11.81 42.73
N PHE A 89 5.48 -11.19 42.71
CA PHE A 89 5.99 -10.44 41.54
C PHE A 89 6.78 -11.33 40.58
N GLY A 90 6.79 -12.62 40.88
CA GLY A 90 7.45 -13.58 40.06
C GLY A 90 6.68 -13.79 38.78
N VAL A 91 6.91 -12.95 37.76
CA VAL A 91 6.40 -13.16 36.39
C VAL A 91 6.69 -14.61 36.02
N THR A 92 5.67 -15.47 36.07
CA THR A 92 5.77 -16.87 35.68
C THR A 92 6.51 -16.92 34.37
N HIS A 93 7.50 -17.80 34.24
CA HIS A 93 8.25 -18.02 33.01
C HIS A 93 7.23 -18.04 31.85
N ARG A 94 7.02 -16.90 31.17
CA ARG A 94 6.26 -16.90 29.93
C ARG A 94 7.20 -17.66 29.03
N GLN A 95 6.85 -18.91 28.76
CA GLN A 95 7.52 -19.69 27.73
C GLN A 95 7.71 -18.73 26.55
N PRO A 96 8.94 -18.58 26.04
CA PRO A 96 9.16 -17.70 24.91
C PRO A 96 8.14 -18.12 23.85
N LEU A 97 7.26 -17.19 23.44
CA LEU A 97 6.24 -17.47 22.45
C LEU A 97 6.95 -18.16 21.29
N GLN A 98 6.61 -19.43 21.05
CA GLN A 98 7.15 -20.15 19.91
C GLN A 98 6.75 -19.32 18.70
N LYS A 99 7.73 -18.77 17.98
CA LYS A 99 7.45 -18.08 16.74
C LYS A 99 6.74 -19.11 15.85
N PRO A 100 5.57 -18.78 15.27
CA PRO A 100 4.94 -19.69 14.34
C PRO A 100 5.97 -20.10 13.27
N PRO A 101 5.95 -21.36 12.82
CA PRO A 101 6.86 -21.81 11.78
C PRO A 101 6.77 -20.84 10.58
N ALA A 102 7.89 -20.60 9.92
CA ALA A 102 7.89 -19.74 8.75
C ALA A 102 6.89 -20.31 7.74
N PRO A 103 5.98 -19.49 7.19
CA PRO A 103 4.88 -20.00 6.41
C PRO A 103 5.41 -20.77 5.22
N GLY A 104 4.85 -21.95 5.00
CA GLY A 104 5.22 -22.84 3.90
C GLY A 104 4.93 -22.21 2.54
N PHE A 105 5.43 -22.82 1.45
CA PHE A 105 5.14 -22.34 0.10
C PHE A 105 3.63 -22.28 -0.18
N PHE A 106 2.90 -23.34 0.18
CA PHE A 106 1.44 -23.42 0.00
C PHE A 106 0.68 -22.45 0.90
N GLU A 107 1.17 -22.18 2.10
CA GLU A 107 0.56 -21.21 3.02
C GLU A 107 0.72 -19.79 2.48
N ARG A 108 1.90 -19.41 1.99
CA ARG A 108 2.11 -18.10 1.34
C ARG A 108 1.29 -17.94 0.07
N LEU A 109 1.13 -19.02 -0.71
CA LEU A 109 0.31 -18.99 -1.92
C LEU A 109 -1.17 -18.87 -1.56
N GLY A 110 -1.63 -19.60 -0.53
CA GLY A 110 -2.98 -19.52 0.01
C GLY A 110 -3.30 -18.13 0.56
N ASP A 111 -2.41 -17.57 1.39
CA ASP A 111 -2.56 -16.23 1.97
C ASP A 111 -2.64 -15.15 0.88
N ARG A 112 -1.75 -15.20 -0.12
CA ARG A 112 -1.78 -14.27 -1.25
C ARG A 112 -3.03 -14.45 -2.12
N GLY A 113 -3.43 -15.69 -2.36
CA GLY A 113 -4.65 -15.99 -3.11
C GLY A 113 -5.87 -15.43 -2.39
N PHE A 114 -5.98 -15.67 -1.08
CA PHE A 114 -7.09 -15.18 -0.27
C PHE A 114 -7.09 -13.65 -0.16
N ALA A 115 -5.93 -13.03 0.01
CA ALA A 115 -5.78 -11.58 0.01
C ALA A 115 -6.23 -10.98 -1.34
N PHE A 116 -5.78 -11.54 -2.45
CA PHE A 116 -6.19 -11.13 -3.79
C PHE A 116 -7.70 -11.25 -4.00
N PHE A 117 -8.32 -12.38 -3.59
CA PHE A 117 -9.77 -12.55 -3.67
C PHE A 117 -10.54 -11.53 -2.84
N ARG A 118 -10.07 -11.22 -1.63
CA ARG A 118 -10.67 -10.19 -0.79
C ARG A 118 -10.56 -8.81 -1.43
N GLU A 119 -9.37 -8.43 -1.92
CA GLU A 119 -9.14 -7.16 -2.60
C GLU A 119 -10.01 -7.02 -3.87
N MET A 120 -10.15 -8.10 -4.64
CA MET A 120 -11.07 -8.13 -5.78
C MET A 120 -12.53 -7.90 -5.36
N PHE A 121 -12.98 -8.54 -4.27
CA PHE A 121 -14.34 -8.37 -3.78
C PHE A 121 -14.60 -6.94 -3.28
N ASP A 122 -13.66 -6.36 -2.54
CA ASP A 122 -13.72 -4.97 -2.10
C ASP A 122 -13.75 -4.00 -3.30
N GLY A 123 -12.96 -4.28 -4.34
CA GLY A 123 -13.02 -3.54 -5.61
C GLY A 123 -14.37 -3.66 -6.31
N LEU A 124 -14.97 -4.84 -6.30
CA LEU A 124 -16.31 -5.08 -6.88
C LEU A 124 -17.39 -4.29 -6.14
N LEU A 125 -17.32 -4.26 -4.80
CA LEU A 125 -18.22 -3.47 -3.96
C LEU A 125 -18.09 -1.97 -4.24
N LEU A 126 -16.86 -1.47 -4.38
CA LEU A 126 -16.62 -0.07 -4.75
C LEU A 126 -17.21 0.24 -6.13
N MET A 127 -16.98 -0.63 -7.11
CA MET A 127 -17.50 -0.50 -8.46
C MET A 127 -19.04 -0.49 -8.46
N SER A 128 -19.67 -1.41 -7.72
CA SER A 128 -21.13 -1.42 -7.53
C SER A 128 -21.65 -0.11 -6.94
N ASN A 129 -20.94 0.46 -5.97
CA ASN A 129 -21.32 1.73 -5.35
C ASN A 129 -21.19 2.90 -6.35
N ILE A 130 -20.11 2.93 -7.13
CA ILE A 130 -19.94 3.92 -8.21
C ILE A 130 -21.07 3.81 -9.23
N PHE A 131 -21.43 2.60 -9.68
CA PHE A 131 -22.54 2.37 -10.59
C PHE A 131 -23.87 2.83 -10.01
N TYR A 132 -24.14 2.49 -8.74
CA TYR A 132 -25.34 2.95 -8.05
C TYR A 132 -25.44 4.48 -8.02
N TRP A 133 -24.37 5.19 -7.64
CA TRP A 133 -24.36 6.65 -7.63
C TRP A 133 -24.39 7.26 -9.04
N ALA A 134 -23.75 6.63 -10.03
CA ALA A 134 -23.83 7.04 -11.43
C ALA A 134 -25.26 6.94 -11.95
N PHE A 135 -25.98 5.87 -11.60
CA PHE A 135 -27.37 5.72 -12.01
C PHE A 135 -28.30 6.66 -11.24
N ALA A 136 -28.16 6.75 -9.91
CA ALA A 136 -28.95 7.63 -9.07
C ALA A 136 -28.76 9.12 -9.43
N ALA A 137 -27.54 9.52 -9.79
CA ALA A 137 -27.24 10.86 -10.23
C ALA A 137 -27.99 11.22 -11.51
N LEU A 138 -28.35 10.25 -12.37
CA LEU A 138 -29.14 10.49 -13.60
C LEU A 138 -30.48 11.16 -13.27
N PHE A 139 -31.15 10.68 -12.22
CA PHE A 139 -32.48 11.13 -11.81
C PHE A 139 -32.46 12.26 -10.75
N ARG A 140 -31.37 12.39 -9.99
CA ARG A 140 -31.28 13.35 -8.88
C ARG A 140 -30.26 14.45 -9.16
N LYS A 141 -30.69 15.53 -9.81
CA LYS A 141 -29.82 16.68 -10.20
C LYS A 141 -29.09 17.34 -9.01
N LYS A 142 -29.68 17.37 -7.80
CA LYS A 142 -29.06 17.94 -6.59
C LYS A 142 -27.78 17.23 -6.13
N ILE A 143 -27.52 16.02 -6.63
CA ILE A 143 -26.33 15.23 -6.27
C ILE A 143 -25.09 15.70 -7.05
N ARG A 144 -25.27 16.44 -8.14
CA ARG A 144 -24.17 16.85 -9.03
C ARG A 144 -23.80 18.31 -8.81
N ARG A 145 -22.49 18.60 -8.81
CA ARG A 145 -22.00 19.97 -8.93
C ARG A 145 -22.28 20.47 -10.36
N PRO A 146 -23.08 21.54 -10.54
CA PRO A 146 -23.38 22.05 -11.87
C PRO A 146 -22.09 22.53 -12.56
N GLY A 147 -21.93 22.21 -13.85
CA GLY A 147 -20.77 22.61 -14.66
C GLY A 147 -19.53 21.71 -14.54
N GLU A 148 -19.40 20.89 -13.50
CA GLU A 148 -18.20 20.07 -13.29
C GLU A 148 -18.03 19.00 -14.39
N VAL A 149 -19.13 18.40 -14.85
CA VAL A 149 -19.11 17.43 -15.96
C VAL A 149 -18.54 18.07 -17.23
N ILE A 150 -18.95 19.30 -17.55
CA ILE A 150 -18.47 20.02 -18.74
C ILE A 150 -16.99 20.34 -18.59
N ARG A 151 -16.58 20.85 -17.42
CA ARG A 151 -15.17 21.14 -17.11
C ARG A 151 -14.28 19.91 -17.27
N GLN A 152 -14.69 18.79 -16.69
CA GLN A 152 -13.98 17.52 -16.81
C GLN A 152 -13.98 16.99 -18.25
N SER A 153 -15.08 17.16 -19.00
CA SER A 153 -15.15 16.75 -20.41
C SER A 153 -14.15 17.52 -21.27
N LEU A 154 -14.07 18.84 -21.09
CA LEU A 154 -13.09 19.67 -21.78
C LEU A 154 -11.66 19.28 -21.40
N LEU A 155 -11.38 19.06 -20.12
CA LEU A 155 -10.04 18.70 -19.65
C LEU A 155 -9.61 17.32 -20.14
N ILE A 156 -10.50 16.33 -20.11
CA ILE A 156 -10.21 14.97 -20.59
C ILE A 156 -10.06 14.98 -22.12
N GLY A 157 -10.99 15.61 -22.83
CA GLY A 157 -11.00 15.68 -24.29
C GLY A 157 -9.80 16.43 -24.84
N VAL A 158 -9.64 17.71 -24.49
CA VAL A 158 -8.60 18.60 -25.06
C VAL A 158 -7.19 18.02 -24.86
N ASN A 159 -6.92 17.46 -23.69
CA ASN A 159 -5.61 16.88 -23.42
C ASN A 159 -5.37 15.55 -24.15
N ALA A 160 -6.42 14.82 -24.54
CA ALA A 160 -6.30 13.59 -25.30
C ALA A 160 -6.24 13.83 -26.82
N LEU A 161 -6.74 14.97 -27.32
CA LEU A 161 -6.81 15.30 -28.75
C LEU A 161 -5.48 15.12 -29.51
N PRO A 162 -4.33 15.68 -29.07
CA PRO A 162 -3.11 15.63 -29.88
C PRO A 162 -2.59 14.21 -30.06
N ILE A 163 -2.63 13.42 -28.99
CA ILE A 163 -2.08 12.05 -29.00
C ILE A 163 -2.99 11.12 -29.80
N VAL A 164 -4.32 11.21 -29.60
CA VAL A 164 -5.29 10.41 -30.36
C VAL A 164 -5.23 10.76 -31.85
N SER A 165 -5.16 12.05 -32.20
CA SER A 165 -5.06 12.50 -33.58
C SER A 165 -3.81 11.96 -34.28
N LEU A 166 -2.64 12.08 -33.62
CA LEU A 166 -1.38 11.61 -34.18
C LEU A 166 -1.40 10.09 -34.42
N ILE A 167 -1.85 9.32 -33.43
CA ILE A 167 -1.91 7.86 -33.52
C ILE A 167 -2.92 7.43 -34.58
N ALA A 168 -4.11 8.04 -34.60
CA ALA A 168 -5.13 7.74 -35.60
C ALA A 168 -4.64 7.99 -37.02
N PHE A 169 -3.98 9.13 -37.25
CA PHE A 169 -3.39 9.46 -38.54
C PHE A 169 -2.37 8.40 -38.99
N LEU A 170 -1.43 8.04 -38.09
CA LEU A 170 -0.38 7.07 -38.40
C LEU A 170 -0.95 5.68 -38.67
N ILE A 171 -1.96 5.25 -37.91
CA ILE A 171 -2.61 3.97 -38.12
C ILE A 171 -3.34 3.95 -39.46
N GLY A 172 -4.12 4.99 -39.78
CA GLY A 172 -4.78 5.09 -41.08
C GLY A 172 -3.81 5.11 -42.25
N PHE A 173 -2.69 5.83 -42.11
CA PHE A 173 -1.59 5.82 -43.07
C PHE A 173 -0.99 4.42 -43.29
N ILE A 174 -0.68 3.70 -42.20
CA ILE A 174 -0.11 2.35 -42.27
C ILE A 174 -1.10 1.36 -42.88
N LEU A 175 -2.38 1.44 -42.49
CA LEU A 175 -3.43 0.59 -43.04
C LEU A 175 -3.62 0.81 -44.54
N ALA A 176 -3.57 2.05 -45.01
CA ALA A 176 -3.66 2.34 -46.44
C ALA A 176 -2.47 1.76 -47.22
N LEU A 177 -1.24 1.94 -46.73
CA LEU A 177 -0.05 1.35 -47.34
C LEU A 177 -0.12 -0.17 -47.41
N GLN A 178 -0.52 -0.81 -46.31
CA GLN A 178 -0.64 -2.25 -46.22
C GLN A 178 -1.74 -2.78 -47.16
N SER A 179 -2.90 -2.13 -47.16
CA SER A 179 -4.03 -2.50 -48.01
C SER A 179 -3.68 -2.32 -49.49
N ALA A 180 -3.07 -1.20 -49.85
CA ALA A 180 -2.60 -0.92 -51.21
C ALA A 180 -1.64 -2.00 -51.74
N ALA A 181 -0.63 -2.37 -50.95
CA ALA A 181 0.29 -3.44 -51.33
C ALA A 181 -0.43 -4.78 -51.54
N GLN A 182 -1.41 -5.09 -50.69
CA GLN A 182 -2.19 -6.34 -50.77
C GLN A 182 -3.22 -6.37 -51.88
N LEU A 183 -3.82 -5.24 -52.28
CA LEU A 183 -4.85 -5.20 -53.32
C LEU A 183 -4.25 -5.07 -54.72
N ARG A 184 -3.04 -4.51 -54.82
CA ARG A 184 -2.32 -4.37 -56.08
C ARG A 184 -2.07 -5.72 -56.76
N GLN A 185 -1.81 -6.78 -55.99
CA GLN A 185 -1.65 -8.13 -56.53
C GLN A 185 -2.94 -8.72 -57.14
N PHE A 186 -4.11 -8.17 -56.77
CA PHE A 186 -5.41 -8.57 -57.28
C PHE A 186 -6.01 -7.57 -58.28
N GLY A 187 -5.29 -6.49 -58.60
CA GLY A 187 -5.80 -5.40 -59.45
C GLY A 187 -6.93 -4.57 -58.82
N ALA A 188 -7.07 -4.62 -57.49
CA ALA A 188 -8.24 -4.13 -56.75
C ALA A 188 -7.97 -2.82 -55.98
N ASN A 189 -7.09 -1.95 -56.49
CA ASN A 189 -6.61 -0.74 -55.79
C ASN A 189 -7.71 0.25 -55.39
N ILE A 190 -8.84 0.28 -56.11
CA ILE A 190 -9.97 1.17 -55.80
C ILE A 190 -10.62 0.87 -54.44
N TYR A 191 -10.49 -0.37 -53.93
CA TYR A 191 -11.08 -0.79 -52.65
C TYR A 191 -10.21 -0.45 -51.43
N VAL A 192 -9.05 0.18 -51.63
CA VAL A 192 -8.19 0.62 -50.51
C VAL A 192 -8.92 1.60 -49.61
N ALA A 193 -9.65 2.56 -50.19
CA ALA A 193 -10.41 3.55 -49.44
C ALA A 193 -11.51 2.91 -48.58
N ASP A 194 -12.27 1.96 -49.16
CA ASP A 194 -13.32 1.23 -48.46
C ASP A 194 -12.77 0.42 -47.30
N LEU A 195 -11.65 -0.29 -47.51
CA LEU A 195 -11.02 -1.09 -46.47
C LEU A 195 -10.50 -0.24 -45.31
N VAL A 196 -9.86 0.89 -45.60
CA VAL A 196 -9.39 1.81 -44.55
C VAL A 196 -10.57 2.40 -43.78
N ALA A 197 -11.62 2.84 -44.47
CA ALA A 197 -12.80 3.41 -43.83
C ALA A 197 -13.51 2.40 -42.91
N ILE A 198 -13.74 1.18 -43.41
CA ILE A 198 -14.38 0.11 -42.63
C ILE A 198 -13.49 -0.27 -41.43
N ALA A 199 -12.20 -0.51 -41.64
CA ALA A 199 -11.28 -0.90 -40.57
C ALA A 199 -11.17 0.17 -39.47
N MET A 200 -11.14 1.46 -39.86
CA MET A 200 -11.11 2.56 -38.90
C MET A 200 -12.38 2.64 -38.07
N VAL A 201 -13.55 2.66 -38.73
CA VAL A 201 -14.83 2.86 -38.05
C VAL A 201 -15.25 1.66 -37.21
N SER A 202 -15.02 0.44 -37.70
CA SER A 202 -15.48 -0.78 -37.05
C SER A 202 -14.60 -1.23 -35.89
N GLU A 203 -13.29 -0.98 -35.96
CA GLU A 203 -12.33 -1.58 -35.03
C GLU A 203 -11.33 -0.56 -34.48
N MET A 204 -10.52 0.03 -35.36
CA MET A 204 -9.30 0.70 -34.96
C MET A 204 -9.58 2.02 -34.22
N GLY A 205 -10.51 2.85 -34.69
CA GLY A 205 -10.85 4.12 -34.05
C GLY A 205 -11.37 3.97 -32.62
N PRO A 206 -12.37 3.11 -32.37
CA PRO A 206 -12.82 2.82 -31.01
C PRO A 206 -11.71 2.22 -30.13
N LEU A 207 -10.93 1.28 -30.66
CA LEU A 207 -9.88 0.57 -29.90
C LEU A 207 -8.78 1.53 -29.45
N ILE A 208 -8.24 2.35 -30.36
CA ILE A 208 -7.13 3.26 -30.03
C ILE A 208 -7.60 4.34 -29.07
N THR A 209 -8.84 4.85 -29.25
CA THR A 209 -9.41 5.86 -28.37
C THR A 209 -9.62 5.30 -26.97
N ALA A 210 -10.14 4.07 -26.84
CA ALA A 210 -10.36 3.41 -25.57
C ALA A 210 -9.04 3.17 -24.81
N ILE A 211 -8.02 2.61 -25.49
CA ILE A 211 -6.69 2.37 -24.89
C ILE A 211 -6.05 3.70 -24.45
N MET A 212 -6.13 4.72 -25.29
CA MET A 212 -5.54 6.04 -24.98
C MET A 212 -6.21 6.73 -23.80
N ILE A 213 -7.55 6.73 -23.75
CA ILE A 213 -8.31 7.29 -22.62
C ILE A 213 -8.00 6.50 -21.34
N ALA A 214 -7.99 5.17 -21.41
CA ALA A 214 -7.69 4.31 -20.26
C ALA A 214 -6.28 4.56 -19.71
N GLY A 215 -5.27 4.68 -20.59
CA GLY A 215 -3.90 5.01 -20.19
C GLY A 215 -3.79 6.43 -19.65
N ARG A 216 -3.95 7.44 -20.50
CA ARG A 216 -3.66 8.84 -20.14
C ARG A 216 -4.62 9.38 -19.10
N SER A 217 -5.92 9.29 -19.37
CA SER A 217 -6.93 9.90 -18.50
C SER A 217 -7.18 9.04 -17.26
N GLY A 218 -7.12 7.71 -17.38
CA GLY A 218 -7.20 6.81 -16.23
C GLY A 218 -6.04 7.03 -15.25
N SER A 219 -4.78 7.08 -15.72
CA SER A 219 -3.64 7.38 -14.85
C SER A 219 -3.70 8.78 -14.24
N ALA A 220 -4.12 9.79 -14.99
CA ALA A 220 -4.27 11.15 -14.46
C ALA A 220 -5.33 11.21 -13.35
N ILE A 221 -6.49 10.57 -13.53
CA ILE A 221 -7.55 10.52 -12.53
C ILE A 221 -7.09 9.71 -11.30
N ALA A 222 -6.39 8.59 -11.49
CA ALA A 222 -5.84 7.81 -10.39
C ALA A 222 -4.82 8.60 -9.57
N ALA A 223 -3.93 9.34 -10.25
CA ALA A 223 -2.96 10.21 -9.59
C ALA A 223 -3.63 11.38 -8.84
N GLU A 224 -4.67 11.99 -9.42
CA GLU A 224 -5.47 13.02 -8.78
C GLU A 224 -6.13 12.49 -7.49
N ILE A 225 -6.83 11.34 -7.57
CA ILE A 225 -7.48 10.72 -6.40
C ILE A 225 -6.44 10.32 -5.35
N SER A 226 -5.30 9.76 -5.77
CA SER A 226 -4.21 9.41 -4.86
C SER A 226 -3.66 10.64 -4.14
N THR A 227 -3.49 11.75 -4.85
CA THR A 227 -3.01 13.02 -4.28
C THR A 227 -4.01 13.56 -3.27
N MET A 228 -5.31 13.56 -3.62
CA MET A 228 -6.38 13.98 -2.70
C MET A 228 -6.50 13.10 -1.45
N LYS A 229 -6.12 11.82 -1.55
CA LYS A 229 -6.10 10.92 -0.38
C LYS A 229 -4.89 11.21 0.53
N ILE A 230 -3.72 11.48 -0.04
CA ILE A 230 -2.50 11.81 0.73
C ILE A 230 -2.63 13.20 1.37
N SER A 231 -3.26 14.16 0.68
CA SER A 231 -3.53 15.51 1.19
C SER A 231 -4.74 15.60 2.13
N GLU A 232 -5.34 14.46 2.51
CA GLU A 232 -6.53 14.37 3.38
C GLU A 232 -7.78 15.10 2.86
N GLU A 233 -7.78 15.60 1.63
CA GLU A 233 -8.95 16.25 1.01
C GLU A 233 -10.14 15.30 0.87
N PHE A 234 -9.87 14.02 0.58
CA PHE A 234 -10.91 13.00 0.47
C PHE A 234 -11.64 12.76 1.80
N ASP A 235 -10.89 12.78 2.91
CA ASP A 235 -11.44 12.55 4.26
C ASP A 235 -12.11 13.84 4.79
N ALA A 236 -11.58 15.01 4.44
CA ALA A 236 -12.18 16.30 4.73
C ALA A 236 -13.61 16.41 4.16
N LEU A 237 -13.85 15.91 2.94
CA LEU A 237 -15.19 15.86 2.36
C LEU A 237 -16.16 15.03 3.22
N GLN A 238 -15.70 13.89 3.76
CA GLN A 238 -16.53 13.04 4.63
C GLN A 238 -16.86 13.74 5.95
N VAL A 239 -15.90 14.45 6.55
CA VAL A 239 -16.11 15.24 7.78
C VAL A 239 -17.10 16.39 7.55
N MET A 240 -17.11 16.98 6.36
CA MET A 240 -18.09 17.99 5.95
C MET A 240 -19.49 17.41 5.65
N GLY A 241 -19.69 16.09 5.79
CA GLY A 241 -20.94 15.41 5.47
C GLY A 241 -21.21 15.29 3.97
N ILE A 242 -20.20 15.48 3.13
CA ILE A 242 -20.30 15.38 1.67
C ILE A 242 -19.81 14.01 1.24
N ASN A 243 -20.66 13.24 0.55
CA ASN A 243 -20.23 11.95 0.00
C ASN A 243 -19.26 12.17 -1.18
N PRO A 244 -17.99 11.70 -1.08
CA PRO A 244 -16.98 11.97 -2.11
C PRO A 244 -17.25 11.25 -3.44
N LEU A 245 -17.96 10.10 -3.43
CA LEU A 245 -18.27 9.34 -4.64
C LEU A 245 -19.08 10.16 -5.68
N PRO A 246 -20.30 10.62 -5.37
CA PRO A 246 -21.08 11.45 -6.28
C PRO A 246 -20.47 12.82 -6.55
N TYR A 247 -19.71 13.36 -5.59
CA TYR A 247 -19.13 14.69 -5.71
C TYR A 247 -17.91 14.73 -6.63
N LEU A 248 -17.02 13.74 -6.56
CA LEU A 248 -15.73 13.73 -7.26
C LEU A 248 -15.69 12.74 -8.44
N ILE A 249 -16.15 11.51 -8.23
CA ILE A 249 -15.94 10.41 -9.20
C ILE A 249 -16.99 10.47 -10.32
N ILE A 250 -18.26 10.69 -9.99
CA ILE A 250 -19.36 10.66 -10.96
C ILE A 250 -19.22 11.73 -12.07
N PRO A 251 -18.82 12.99 -11.80
CA PRO A 251 -18.59 13.96 -12.87
C PRO A 251 -17.51 13.53 -13.88
N LYS A 252 -16.43 12.89 -13.39
CA LYS A 252 -15.36 12.35 -14.23
C LYS A 252 -15.83 11.17 -15.07
N LEU A 253 -16.62 10.28 -14.47
CA LEU A 253 -17.22 9.13 -15.18
C LEU A 253 -18.11 9.60 -16.33
N TYR A 254 -19.01 10.55 -16.09
CA TYR A 254 -19.84 11.11 -17.16
C TYR A 254 -19.03 11.86 -18.21
N ALA A 255 -17.99 12.57 -17.80
CA ALA A 255 -17.09 13.22 -18.75
C ALA A 255 -16.41 12.20 -19.68
N ILE A 256 -15.95 11.06 -19.17
CA ILE A 256 -15.39 9.97 -20.00
C ILE A 256 -16.45 9.42 -20.95
N VAL A 257 -17.65 9.11 -20.45
CA VAL A 257 -18.75 8.54 -21.27
C VAL A 257 -19.13 9.46 -22.42
N ILE A 258 -19.09 10.79 -22.23
CA ILE A 258 -19.39 11.77 -23.27
C ILE A 258 -18.20 11.94 -24.20
N THR A 259 -16.97 12.09 -23.66
CA THR A 259 -15.79 12.42 -24.48
C THR A 259 -15.31 11.26 -25.35
N LEU A 260 -15.44 10.02 -24.89
CA LEU A 260 -14.95 8.83 -25.60
C LEU A 260 -15.58 8.65 -27.00
N PRO A 261 -16.91 8.70 -27.20
CA PRO A 261 -17.49 8.62 -28.53
C PRO A 261 -17.12 9.82 -29.41
N LEU A 262 -17.03 11.03 -28.84
CA LEU A 262 -16.60 12.23 -29.58
C LEU A 262 -15.16 12.08 -30.10
N LEU A 263 -14.24 11.60 -29.26
CA LEU A 263 -12.87 11.34 -29.68
C LEU A 263 -12.77 10.20 -30.69
N THR A 264 -13.64 9.20 -30.59
CA THR A 264 -13.67 8.07 -31.54
C THR A 264 -14.07 8.55 -32.93
N ILE A 265 -15.07 9.42 -33.04
CA ILE A 265 -15.48 10.04 -34.31
C ILE A 265 -14.31 10.85 -34.90
N LEU A 266 -13.63 11.64 -34.07
CA LEU A 266 -12.46 12.39 -34.51
C LEU A 266 -11.33 11.47 -34.99
N ALA A 267 -11.03 10.40 -34.25
CA ALA A 267 -10.02 9.42 -34.62
C ALA A 267 -10.34 8.76 -35.96
N ASN A 268 -11.62 8.42 -36.21
CA ASN A 268 -12.05 7.88 -37.49
C ASN A 268 -11.79 8.87 -38.63
N VAL A 269 -12.18 10.13 -38.48
CA VAL A 269 -11.96 11.17 -39.49
C VAL A 269 -10.47 11.34 -39.76
N ILE A 270 -9.65 11.48 -38.72
CA ILE A 270 -8.21 11.72 -38.86
C ILE A 270 -7.48 10.50 -39.43
N GLY A 271 -7.87 9.29 -39.05
CA GLY A 271 -7.30 8.07 -39.62
C GLY A 271 -7.65 7.89 -41.09
N ILE A 272 -8.90 8.16 -41.47
CA ILE A 272 -9.29 8.15 -42.89
C ILE A 272 -8.51 9.19 -43.68
N LEU A 273 -8.27 10.39 -43.12
CA LEU A 273 -7.40 11.39 -43.73
C LEU A 273 -5.94 10.92 -43.90
N GLY A 274 -5.41 10.17 -42.92
CA GLY A 274 -4.11 9.52 -43.02
C GLY A 274 -4.04 8.50 -44.15
N GLY A 275 -5.13 7.74 -44.36
CA GLY A 275 -5.24 6.82 -45.48
C GLY A 275 -5.40 7.50 -46.84
N LEU A 276 -6.19 8.59 -46.89
CA LEU A 276 -6.37 9.42 -48.08
C LEU A 276 -5.02 10.01 -48.55
N PHE A 277 -4.17 10.43 -47.62
CA PHE A 277 -2.83 10.93 -47.95
C PHE A 277 -2.03 9.93 -48.77
N ILE A 278 -2.09 8.65 -48.42
CA ILE A 278 -1.44 7.56 -49.17
C ILE A 278 -2.16 7.25 -50.48
N GLY A 279 -3.50 7.24 -50.48
CA GLY A 279 -4.29 7.02 -51.69
C GLY A 279 -3.93 7.99 -52.81
N ILE A 280 -3.75 9.26 -52.47
CA ILE A 280 -3.36 10.31 -53.43
C ILE A 280 -1.87 10.22 -53.78
N THR A 281 -0.97 10.10 -52.80
CA THR A 281 0.48 10.24 -53.05
C THR A 281 1.18 8.99 -53.59
N TYR A 282 0.73 7.80 -53.19
CA TYR A 282 1.36 6.54 -53.57
C TYR A 282 0.59 5.79 -54.66
N LEU A 283 -0.73 5.98 -54.70
CA LEU A 283 -1.63 5.22 -55.56
C LEU A 283 -2.17 6.02 -56.74
N ASP A 284 -1.90 7.33 -56.80
CA ASP A 284 -2.42 8.28 -57.80
C ASP A 284 -3.92 8.10 -58.05
N LEU A 285 -4.70 7.86 -56.98
CA LEU A 285 -6.15 7.77 -57.08
C LEU A 285 -6.73 9.16 -57.33
N ASP A 286 -7.50 9.30 -58.41
CA ASP A 286 -8.30 10.50 -58.68
C ASP A 286 -9.36 10.69 -57.58
N ILE A 287 -9.57 11.94 -57.16
CA ILE A 287 -10.49 12.35 -56.08
C ILE A 287 -11.91 12.51 -56.60
#